data_AF-A0A1A9S4H6-F1
#
_entry.id   AF-A0A1A9S4H6-F1
#
_cell.length_a   1.000
_cell.length_b   1.000
_cell.length_c   1.000
_cell.angle_alpha   90.00
_cell.angle_beta   90.00
_cell.angle_gamma   90.00
#
_symmetry.space_group_name_H-M   'P 1'
#
loop_
_entity.id
_entity.type
_entity.pdbx_description
1 polymer ?
#
loop_
_entity_poly.entity_id
_entity_poly.type
_entity_poly.pdbx_seq_one_letter_code
_entity_poly.pdbx_strand_id
1 'polypeptide(L)'
;MDYGVLPTGFIKMRLPEIRAAIIADLKQRLLAAGLPADIQTRPDSVLGLLIDTFAEREAALWNVAEGVYNAMYPDTATGIALDNAVAFTGVRRLGARPSSADLLIYADRTIQVPRGSQFKNTVTQTVWATTADLTVSAANAVEILITPTAQPDSTYWVALGDHRFTYRSGHNATVDDVVDGLKTALSASSDFAAEKNGVFLRIRSLAADSVRAAVSDNLSIVEIGAVVAASPLEGLEEAAADTITEAVTLIDGLKRVRNRAAAAGRLAESDEDLRDRYETGVYALGAATHATILANLKRDIPTARDIHVFENNTDIQVGDLKPHSIKVLIDGGKDDDIAQAIYRVKAAGIDTNGDVAKTVATPNGGQLIRFSRPTYRYIWVQATLTLLTGADAAFPADGYETVRADLNAIGQKLQVGDDVVAQKFYCGVFKTAGVESVAFKFAASDSPTVRPADGAFGTGNIVIGNYERAIFDPLRIEVR
;
A
#
# COMPACT_ATOMS: atom_id res chain seq x y z
N MET A 1 17.58 -50.68 -3.36
CA MET A 1 17.51 -49.21 -3.20
C MET A 1 16.55 -48.96 -2.08
N ASP A 2 16.88 -48.03 -1.19
CA ASP A 2 15.97 -47.62 -0.13
C ASP A 2 15.00 -46.56 -0.69
N TYR A 3 13.74 -46.60 -0.25
CA TYR A 3 12.67 -45.68 -0.67
C TYR A 3 12.01 -45.06 0.57
N GLY A 4 11.30 -43.96 0.38
CA GLY A 4 10.67 -43.20 1.47
C GLY A 4 11.56 -42.06 1.95
N VAL A 5 11.47 -41.72 3.24
CA VAL A 5 12.20 -40.60 3.83
C VAL A 5 13.62 -41.04 4.16
N LEU A 6 14.59 -40.51 3.42
CA LEU A 6 16.02 -40.76 3.60
C LEU A 6 16.75 -39.47 4.00
N PRO A 7 18.00 -39.54 4.48
CA PRO A 7 18.80 -38.35 4.76
C PRO A 7 18.99 -37.40 3.57
N THR A 8 18.86 -37.92 2.34
CA THR A 8 18.91 -37.14 1.10
C THR A 8 17.56 -36.57 0.67
N GLY A 9 16.48 -36.83 1.41
CA GLY A 9 15.11 -36.43 1.10
C GLY A 9 14.16 -37.61 0.81
N PHE A 10 12.96 -37.30 0.33
CA PHE A 10 11.97 -38.31 -0.03
C PHE A 10 12.26 -38.91 -1.40
N ILE A 11 12.48 -40.23 -1.46
CA ILE A 11 12.65 -40.97 -2.72
C ILE A 11 11.41 -41.82 -2.97
N LYS A 12 10.65 -41.46 -4.00
CA LYS A 12 9.45 -42.18 -4.42
C LYS A 12 9.79 -43.48 -5.18
N MET A 13 9.12 -44.57 -4.82
CA MET A 13 9.11 -45.80 -5.64
C MET A 13 8.20 -45.59 -6.86
N ARG A 14 8.71 -45.76 -8.09
CA ARG A 14 7.92 -45.55 -9.31
C ARG A 14 7.22 -46.84 -9.72
N LEU A 15 6.21 -46.71 -10.57
CA LEU A 15 5.36 -47.84 -11.00
C LEU A 15 6.15 -49.08 -11.47
N PRO A 16 7.24 -48.97 -12.26
CA PRO A 16 8.01 -50.14 -12.67
C PRO A 16 8.66 -50.88 -11.50
N GLU A 17 9.20 -50.15 -10.51
CA GLU A 17 9.82 -50.75 -9.33
C GLU A 17 8.78 -51.37 -8.40
N ILE A 18 7.63 -50.70 -8.21
CA ILE A 18 6.48 -51.24 -7.46
C ILE A 18 6.02 -52.56 -8.08
N ARG A 19 5.80 -52.57 -9.40
CA ARG A 19 5.35 -53.75 -10.13
C ARG A 19 6.34 -54.91 -9.97
N ALA A 20 7.64 -54.63 -10.09
CA ALA A 20 8.68 -55.63 -9.90
C ALA A 20 8.70 -56.19 -8.47
N ALA A 21 8.51 -55.34 -7.46
CA ALA A 21 8.43 -55.73 -6.06
C ALA A 21 7.21 -56.64 -5.77
N ILE A 22 6.02 -56.29 -6.29
CA ILE A 22 4.82 -57.11 -6.16
C ILE A 22 5.01 -58.48 -6.81
N ILE A 23 5.59 -58.54 -8.01
CA ILE A 23 5.88 -59.81 -8.69
C ILE A 23 6.84 -60.68 -7.86
N ALA A 24 7.89 -60.08 -7.31
CA ALA A 24 8.87 -60.79 -6.49
C ALA A 24 8.23 -61.35 -5.21
N ASP A 25 7.44 -60.55 -4.48
CA ASP A 25 6.74 -60.99 -3.27
C ASP A 25 5.72 -62.08 -3.57
N LEU A 26 4.94 -61.94 -4.65
CA LEU A 26 3.97 -62.95 -5.07
C LEU A 26 4.65 -64.29 -5.37
N LYS A 27 5.76 -64.29 -6.13
CA LYS A 27 6.53 -65.50 -6.42
C LYS A 27 7.08 -66.14 -5.16
N GLN A 28 7.59 -65.36 -4.22
CA GLN A 28 8.11 -65.84 -2.95
C GLN A 28 7.01 -66.50 -2.10
N ARG A 29 5.83 -65.89 -2.02
CA ARG A 29 4.67 -66.45 -1.29
C ARG A 29 4.14 -67.73 -1.93
N LEU A 30 4.10 -67.81 -3.26
CA LEU A 30 3.71 -69.02 -3.98
C LEU A 30 4.65 -70.19 -3.64
N LEU A 31 5.96 -69.97 -3.69
CA LEU A 31 6.94 -70.99 -3.31
C LEU A 31 6.77 -71.43 -1.85
N ALA A 32 6.57 -70.49 -0.93
CA ALA A 32 6.34 -70.79 0.49
C ALA A 32 5.06 -71.61 0.73
N ALA A 33 4.04 -71.44 -0.12
CA ALA A 33 2.79 -72.21 -0.08
C ALA A 33 2.88 -73.56 -0.84
N GLY A 34 4.04 -73.91 -1.41
CA GLY A 34 4.22 -75.12 -2.20
C GLY A 34 3.62 -75.07 -3.61
N LEU A 35 3.31 -73.87 -4.11
CA LEU A 35 2.79 -73.63 -5.46
C LEU A 35 3.92 -73.27 -6.44
N PRO A 36 3.76 -73.58 -7.75
CA PRO A 36 4.76 -73.22 -8.76
C PRO A 36 4.85 -71.70 -8.96
N ALA A 37 6.07 -71.19 -9.03
CA ALA A 37 6.37 -69.75 -9.20
C ALA A 37 6.35 -69.28 -10.67
N ASP A 38 6.19 -70.21 -11.62
CA ASP A 38 6.09 -69.90 -13.05
C ASP A 38 4.69 -69.42 -13.39
N ILE A 39 4.43 -68.16 -13.07
CA ILE A 39 3.17 -67.46 -13.32
C ILE A 39 3.33 -66.46 -14.47
N GLN A 40 2.28 -66.33 -15.30
CA GLN A 40 2.24 -65.31 -16.35
C GLN A 40 2.05 -63.92 -15.73
N THR A 41 3.06 -63.06 -15.87
CA THR A 41 3.04 -61.68 -15.35
C THR A 41 3.14 -60.64 -16.48
N ARG A 42 2.79 -61.02 -17.71
CA ARG A 42 2.74 -60.11 -18.85
C ARG A 42 1.58 -59.13 -18.69
N PRO A 43 1.69 -57.87 -19.13
CA PRO A 43 0.63 -56.86 -18.92
C PRO A 43 -0.75 -57.24 -19.47
N ASP A 44 -0.81 -58.09 -20.49
CA ASP A 44 -2.03 -58.59 -21.15
C ASP A 44 -2.64 -59.83 -20.48
N SER A 45 -1.93 -60.44 -19.53
CA SER A 45 -2.44 -61.60 -18.77
C SER A 45 -3.36 -61.17 -17.63
N VAL A 46 -4.32 -62.02 -17.24
CA VAL A 46 -5.26 -61.74 -16.14
C VAL A 46 -4.52 -61.40 -14.83
N LEU A 47 -3.46 -62.14 -14.51
CA LEU A 47 -2.61 -61.85 -13.35
C LEU A 47 -1.80 -60.57 -13.54
N GLY A 48 -1.31 -60.29 -14.74
CA GLY A 48 -0.65 -59.02 -15.06
C GLY A 48 -1.56 -57.81 -14.83
N LEU A 49 -2.80 -57.86 -15.32
CA LEU A 49 -3.79 -56.81 -15.10
C LEU A 49 -4.10 -56.60 -13.61
N LEU A 50 -4.18 -57.70 -12.84
CA LEU A 50 -4.38 -57.63 -11.39
C LEU A 50 -3.18 -56.97 -10.69
N ILE A 51 -1.97 -57.38 -11.04
CA ILE A 51 -0.72 -56.80 -10.52
C ILE A 51 -0.66 -55.31 -10.85
N ASP A 52 -0.96 -54.93 -12.10
CA ASP A 52 -0.93 -53.54 -12.56
C ASP A 52 -1.97 -52.70 -11.82
N THR A 53 -3.16 -53.25 -11.57
CA THR A 53 -4.20 -52.59 -10.75
C THR A 53 -3.69 -52.28 -9.34
N PHE A 54 -3.06 -53.25 -8.66
CA PHE A 54 -2.50 -53.02 -7.33
C PHE A 54 -1.31 -52.07 -7.36
N ALA A 55 -0.43 -52.20 -8.35
CA ALA A 55 0.74 -51.33 -8.52
C ALA A 55 0.33 -49.88 -8.75
N GLU A 56 -0.72 -49.61 -9.53
CA GLU A 56 -1.27 -48.27 -9.74
C GLU A 56 -1.87 -47.67 -8.46
N ARG A 57 -2.57 -48.49 -7.66
CA ARG A 57 -3.09 -48.05 -6.36
C ARG A 57 -1.96 -47.71 -5.38
N GLU A 58 -0.92 -48.54 -5.32
CA GLU A 58 0.24 -48.27 -4.49
C GLU A 58 1.02 -47.04 -4.98
N ALA A 59 1.18 -46.87 -6.30
CA ALA A 59 1.80 -45.68 -6.88
C ALA A 59 1.03 -44.40 -6.52
N ALA A 60 -0.31 -44.47 -6.47
CA ALA A 60 -1.13 -43.36 -6.01
C ALA A 60 -0.88 -43.02 -4.53
N LEU A 61 -0.70 -44.03 -3.66
CA LEU A 61 -0.33 -43.81 -2.25
C LEU A 61 1.05 -43.17 -2.11
N TRP A 62 2.02 -43.61 -2.92
CA TRP A 62 3.35 -43.01 -2.97
C TRP A 62 3.32 -41.54 -3.41
N ASN A 63 2.47 -41.18 -4.38
CA ASN A 63 2.26 -39.77 -4.78
C ASN A 63 1.64 -38.93 -3.65
N VAL A 64 0.67 -39.49 -2.91
CA VAL A 64 0.08 -38.81 -1.75
C VAL A 64 1.12 -38.62 -0.64
N ALA A 65 1.94 -39.64 -0.37
CA ALA A 65 3.01 -39.56 0.62
C ALA A 65 4.05 -38.50 0.28
N GLU A 66 4.46 -38.42 -1.00
CA GLU A 66 5.34 -37.36 -1.52
C GLU A 66 4.71 -35.97 -1.33
N GLY A 67 3.42 -35.83 -1.66
CA GLY A 67 2.69 -34.58 -1.46
C GLY A 67 2.61 -34.16 0.01
N VAL A 68 2.35 -35.10 0.92
CA VAL A 68 2.33 -34.84 2.37
C VAL A 68 3.71 -34.43 2.90
N TYR A 69 4.78 -35.10 2.44
CA TYR A 69 6.15 -34.72 2.79
C TYR A 69 6.47 -33.30 2.32
N ASN A 70 6.19 -32.99 1.05
CA ASN A 70 6.46 -31.66 0.47
C ASN A 70 5.59 -30.55 1.08
N ALA A 71 4.41 -30.87 1.59
CA ALA A 71 3.52 -29.92 2.27
C ALA A 71 4.08 -29.40 3.62
N MET A 72 5.10 -30.05 4.18
CA MET A 72 5.68 -29.66 5.47
C MET A 72 6.70 -28.52 5.36
N TYR A 73 7.29 -28.32 4.18
CA TYR A 73 8.40 -27.39 3.99
C TYR A 73 7.93 -26.16 3.20
N PRO A 74 8.19 -24.93 3.68
CA PRO A 74 7.76 -23.70 3.00
C PRO A 74 8.19 -23.61 1.53
N ASP A 75 9.39 -24.08 1.20
CA ASP A 75 9.93 -24.03 -0.16
C ASP A 75 9.15 -24.88 -1.17
N THR A 76 8.51 -25.97 -0.70
CA THR A 76 7.79 -26.94 -1.56
C THR A 76 6.28 -26.93 -1.34
N ALA A 77 5.79 -26.45 -0.21
CA ALA A 77 4.37 -26.40 0.12
C ALA A 77 3.65 -25.31 -0.68
N THR A 78 2.36 -25.49 -0.97
CA THR A 78 1.50 -24.53 -1.68
C THR A 78 0.17 -24.34 -0.96
N GLY A 79 -0.49 -23.21 -1.21
CA GLY A 79 -1.80 -22.87 -0.65
C GLY A 79 -1.85 -22.95 0.89
N ILE A 80 -2.86 -23.63 1.43
CA ILE A 80 -3.06 -23.74 2.90
C ILE A 80 -1.91 -24.48 3.59
N ALA A 81 -1.26 -25.43 2.91
CA ALA A 81 -0.10 -26.12 3.47
C ALA A 81 1.06 -25.14 3.67
N LEU A 82 1.29 -24.24 2.70
CA LEU A 82 2.27 -23.15 2.83
C LEU A 82 1.90 -22.22 3.99
N ASP A 83 0.63 -21.80 4.09
CA ASP A 83 0.16 -20.93 5.18
C ASP A 83 0.42 -21.53 6.56
N ASN A 84 0.19 -22.84 6.71
CA ASN A 84 0.45 -23.56 7.95
C ASN A 84 1.96 -23.72 8.22
N ALA A 85 2.76 -23.98 7.18
CA ALA A 85 4.21 -24.14 7.31
C ALA A 85 4.89 -22.81 7.72
N VAL A 86 4.48 -21.68 7.13
CA VAL A 86 5.04 -20.36 7.49
C VAL A 86 4.51 -19.82 8.82
N ALA A 87 3.35 -20.29 9.28
CA ALA A 87 2.77 -19.83 10.56
C ALA A 87 3.69 -20.11 11.77
N PHE A 88 4.57 -21.12 11.69
CA PHE A 88 5.54 -21.42 12.74
C PHE A 88 6.56 -20.30 12.98
N THR A 89 6.82 -19.44 12.00
CA THR A 89 7.71 -18.27 12.15
C THR A 89 6.94 -16.99 12.50
N GLY A 90 5.62 -17.07 12.72
CA GLY A 90 4.77 -15.91 13.02
C GLY A 90 4.35 -15.11 11.78
N VAL A 91 4.69 -15.58 10.58
CA VAL A 91 4.20 -15.03 9.32
C VAL A 91 2.82 -15.58 9.01
N ARG A 92 1.92 -14.70 8.58
CA ARG A 92 0.58 -15.06 8.10
C ARG A 92 0.32 -14.37 6.78
N ARG A 93 -0.27 -15.07 5.81
CA ARG A 93 -0.62 -14.51 4.51
C ARG A 93 -1.40 -13.22 4.64
N LEU A 94 -0.99 -12.19 3.90
CA LEU A 94 -1.74 -10.95 3.82
C LEU A 94 -2.98 -11.17 2.97
N GLY A 95 -4.14 -11.03 3.62
CA GLY A 95 -5.42 -11.07 2.92
C GLY A 95 -5.59 -9.88 1.96
N ALA A 96 -6.47 -10.08 0.98
CA ALA A 96 -6.93 -8.99 0.13
C ALA A 96 -7.56 -7.89 0.97
N ARG A 97 -7.27 -6.64 0.61
CA ARG A 97 -7.84 -5.45 1.24
C ARG A 97 -8.43 -4.59 0.13
N PRO A 98 -9.72 -4.20 0.22
CA PRO A 98 -10.31 -3.33 -0.79
C PRO A 98 -9.70 -1.92 -0.77
N SER A 99 -9.82 -1.22 -1.88
CA SER A 99 -9.49 0.21 -1.94
C SER A 99 -10.46 1.01 -1.08
N SER A 100 -10.01 2.14 -0.52
CA SER A 100 -10.80 2.92 0.42
C SER A 100 -10.71 4.40 0.08
N ALA A 101 -11.87 5.06 0.08
CA ALA A 101 -12.02 6.49 -0.12
C ALA A 101 -12.95 7.09 0.94
N ASP A 102 -12.70 8.33 1.33
CA ASP A 102 -13.64 9.11 2.13
C ASP A 102 -14.50 9.97 1.20
N LEU A 103 -15.80 9.67 1.15
CA LEU A 103 -16.79 10.46 0.40
C LEU A 103 -17.33 11.59 1.29
N LEU A 104 -17.26 12.81 0.79
CA LEU A 104 -17.97 13.97 1.32
C LEU A 104 -19.35 14.05 0.65
N ILE A 105 -20.38 13.76 1.42
CA ILE A 105 -21.78 13.82 1.01
C ILE A 105 -22.38 15.14 1.43
N TYR A 106 -22.99 15.86 0.48
CA TYR A 106 -23.59 17.16 0.72
C TYR A 106 -25.10 17.13 0.58
N ALA A 107 -25.80 17.69 1.55
CA ALA A 107 -27.26 17.77 1.61
C ALA A 107 -27.74 19.13 2.12
N ASP A 108 -28.95 19.55 1.78
CA ASP A 108 -29.58 20.79 2.27
C ASP A 108 -30.42 20.59 3.54
N ARG A 109 -30.62 19.34 3.94
CA ARG A 109 -31.37 18.93 5.13
C ARG A 109 -30.79 17.65 5.70
N THR A 110 -31.34 17.20 6.82
CA THR A 110 -30.93 15.90 7.38
C THR A 110 -31.39 14.77 6.45
N ILE A 111 -30.45 13.96 5.99
CA ILE A 111 -30.72 12.82 5.10
C ILE A 111 -30.07 11.54 5.65
N GLN A 112 -30.58 10.39 5.21
CA GLN A 112 -30.00 9.08 5.50
C GLN A 112 -29.36 8.52 4.23
N VAL A 113 -28.11 8.11 4.33
CA VAL A 113 -27.35 7.43 3.29
C VAL A 113 -27.07 6.01 3.78
N PRO A 114 -27.85 5.01 3.33
CA PRO A 114 -27.63 3.64 3.74
C PRO A 114 -26.28 3.11 3.29
N ARG A 115 -25.76 2.12 4.03
CA ARG A 115 -24.64 1.28 3.62
C ARG A 115 -24.96 0.63 2.28
N GLY A 116 -23.99 0.65 1.36
CA GLY A 116 -24.14 0.13 0.01
C GLY A 116 -24.68 1.13 -1.01
N SER A 117 -24.91 2.40 -0.61
CA SER A 117 -25.25 3.47 -1.55
C SER A 117 -24.10 3.70 -2.54
N GLN A 118 -24.43 3.77 -3.83
CA GLN A 118 -23.46 3.74 -4.93
C GLN A 118 -23.20 5.13 -5.52
N PHE A 119 -21.93 5.41 -5.78
CA PHE A 119 -21.38 6.61 -6.39
C PHE A 119 -20.37 6.22 -7.46
N LYS A 120 -20.20 7.04 -8.49
CA LYS A 120 -19.40 6.71 -9.66
C LYS A 120 -18.22 7.67 -9.80
N ASN A 121 -17.05 7.09 -10.06
CA ASN A 121 -15.89 7.85 -10.50
C ASN A 121 -16.11 8.28 -11.96
N THR A 122 -16.13 9.58 -12.19
CA THR A 122 -16.40 10.14 -13.52
C THR A 122 -15.21 10.03 -14.49
N VAL A 123 -14.00 9.80 -13.97
CA VAL A 123 -12.79 9.61 -14.78
C VAL A 123 -12.66 8.15 -15.23
N THR A 124 -12.69 7.22 -14.28
CA THR A 124 -12.45 5.79 -14.52
C THR A 124 -13.73 4.99 -14.78
N GLN A 125 -14.90 5.59 -14.55
CA GLN A 125 -16.23 4.98 -14.68
C GLN A 125 -16.51 3.86 -13.67
N THR A 126 -15.65 3.66 -12.67
CA THR A 126 -15.83 2.66 -11.62
C THR A 126 -16.92 3.07 -10.62
N VAL A 127 -17.59 2.06 -10.04
CA VAL A 127 -18.66 2.26 -9.06
C VAL A 127 -18.14 1.94 -7.67
N TRP A 128 -18.34 2.88 -6.76
CA TRP A 128 -17.98 2.85 -5.34
C TRP A 128 -19.23 2.77 -4.49
N ALA A 129 -19.19 1.99 -3.41
CA ALA A 129 -20.30 1.84 -2.48
C ALA A 129 -19.89 2.23 -1.05
N THR A 130 -20.81 2.86 -0.31
CA THR A 130 -20.57 3.21 1.11
C THR A 130 -20.43 1.96 1.96
N THR A 131 -19.46 1.96 2.88
CA THR A 131 -19.18 0.80 3.74
C THR A 131 -19.93 0.84 5.07
N ALA A 132 -20.54 1.98 5.40
CA ALA A 132 -21.33 2.23 6.61
C ALA A 132 -22.57 3.10 6.31
N ASP A 133 -23.55 3.05 7.20
CA ASP A 133 -24.68 3.98 7.20
C ASP A 133 -24.21 5.38 7.64
N LEU A 134 -24.70 6.43 6.98
CA LEU A 134 -24.42 7.82 7.33
C LEU A 134 -25.74 8.60 7.44
N THR A 135 -25.96 9.23 8.59
CA THR A 135 -26.93 10.32 8.71
C THR A 135 -26.22 11.64 8.46
N VAL A 136 -26.49 12.34 7.37
CA VAL A 136 -25.93 13.68 7.14
C VAL A 136 -26.73 14.67 7.98
N SER A 137 -26.09 15.34 8.95
CA SER A 137 -26.76 16.34 9.79
C SER A 137 -25.76 17.36 10.34
N ALA A 138 -26.25 18.45 10.90
CA ALA A 138 -25.40 19.41 11.59
C ALA A 138 -24.73 18.81 12.84
N ALA A 139 -25.14 17.64 13.34
CA ALA A 139 -24.50 17.00 14.49
C ALA A 139 -23.14 16.35 14.16
N ASN A 140 -22.88 16.08 12.88
CA ASN A 140 -21.70 15.36 12.39
C ASN A 140 -21.15 15.96 11.09
N ALA A 141 -21.16 17.29 11.01
CA ALA A 141 -20.72 18.01 9.83
C ALA A 141 -19.18 18.11 9.78
N VAL A 142 -18.61 17.90 8.61
CA VAL A 142 -17.21 18.25 8.28
C VAL A 142 -17.14 19.60 7.60
N GLU A 143 -18.17 19.91 6.83
CA GLU A 143 -18.30 21.17 6.11
C GLU A 143 -19.73 21.69 6.25
N ILE A 144 -19.90 23.01 6.42
CA ILE A 144 -21.21 23.66 6.37
C ILE A 144 -21.13 24.88 5.46
N LEU A 145 -22.20 25.15 4.72
CA LEU A 145 -22.41 26.40 4.00
C LEU A 145 -23.51 27.17 4.69
N ILE A 146 -23.21 28.39 5.14
CA ILE A 146 -24.18 29.23 5.86
C ILE A 146 -24.43 30.54 5.11
N THR A 147 -25.61 31.11 5.31
CA THR A 147 -25.97 32.44 4.80
C THR A 147 -26.68 33.26 5.90
N PRO A 148 -26.30 34.52 6.14
CA PRO A 148 -26.97 35.38 7.11
C PRO A 148 -28.18 36.10 6.53
N THR A 149 -29.18 36.33 7.37
CA THR A 149 -30.18 37.38 7.17
C THR A 149 -29.67 38.64 7.88
N ALA A 150 -29.35 39.69 7.12
CA ALA A 150 -28.81 40.93 7.67
C ALA A 150 -29.82 41.63 8.58
N GLN A 151 -29.42 41.89 9.81
CA GLN A 151 -30.18 42.58 10.84
C GLN A 151 -29.24 43.59 11.52
N PRO A 152 -29.70 44.83 11.74
CA PRO A 152 -28.88 45.85 12.38
C PRO A 152 -28.63 45.50 13.86
N ASP A 153 -27.45 45.87 14.37
CA ASP A 153 -27.06 45.78 15.79
C ASP A 153 -27.22 44.39 16.44
N SER A 154 -27.22 43.35 15.60
CA SER A 154 -27.58 41.98 15.95
C SER A 154 -26.35 41.08 16.10
N THR A 155 -26.45 40.07 16.96
CA THR A 155 -25.35 39.13 17.21
C THR A 155 -25.54 37.87 16.37
N TYR A 156 -24.49 37.49 15.66
CA TYR A 156 -24.39 36.28 14.86
C TYR A 156 -23.39 35.35 15.53
N TRP A 157 -23.72 34.07 15.64
CA TRP A 157 -22.77 33.10 16.17
C TRP A 157 -22.84 31.77 15.44
N VAL A 158 -21.68 31.13 15.33
CA VAL A 158 -21.51 29.78 14.81
C VAL A 158 -20.78 28.98 15.88
N ALA A 159 -21.39 27.89 16.32
CA ALA A 159 -20.79 26.94 17.25
C ALA A 159 -20.33 25.70 16.47
N LEU A 160 -19.07 25.30 16.68
CA LEU A 160 -18.43 24.15 16.05
C LEU A 160 -17.75 23.33 17.15
N GLY A 161 -18.37 22.23 17.55
CA GLY A 161 -17.97 21.48 18.74
C GLY A 161 -18.07 22.35 19.99
N ASP A 162 -16.95 22.51 20.70
CA ASP A 162 -16.86 23.35 21.90
C ASP A 162 -16.48 24.81 21.61
N HIS A 163 -16.17 25.15 20.34
CA HIS A 163 -15.82 26.50 19.95
C HIS A 163 -17.05 27.30 19.54
N ARG A 164 -17.13 28.55 19.99
CA ARG A 164 -18.19 29.49 19.59
C ARG A 164 -17.58 30.76 19.03
N PHE A 165 -17.83 31.00 17.75
CA PHE A 165 -17.40 32.19 17.03
C PHE A 165 -18.56 33.17 16.98
N THR A 166 -18.31 34.42 17.34
CA THR A 166 -19.36 35.44 17.48
C THR A 166 -18.96 36.72 16.76
N TYR A 167 -19.92 37.34 16.08
CA TYR A 167 -19.78 38.64 15.44
C TYR A 167 -21.03 39.48 15.73
N ARG A 168 -20.87 40.79 15.94
CA ARG A 168 -21.99 41.71 16.12
C ARG A 168 -22.01 42.70 14.96
N SER A 169 -23.14 42.76 14.25
CA SER A 169 -23.33 43.67 13.12
C SER A 169 -23.47 45.12 13.57
N GLY A 170 -23.07 46.06 12.71
CA GLY A 170 -23.36 47.48 12.89
C GLY A 170 -24.77 47.87 12.45
N HIS A 171 -25.13 49.13 12.66
CA HIS A 171 -26.48 49.67 12.40
C HIS A 171 -26.92 49.61 10.92
N ASN A 172 -25.98 49.65 9.96
CA ASN A 172 -26.25 49.59 8.52
C ASN A 172 -25.64 48.34 7.86
N ALA A 173 -25.42 47.27 8.64
CA ALA A 173 -24.70 46.10 8.15
C ALA A 173 -25.45 45.41 7.02
N THR A 174 -24.71 45.07 5.97
CA THR A 174 -25.15 44.23 4.86
C THR A 174 -24.86 42.76 5.15
N VAL A 175 -25.42 41.86 4.34
CA VAL A 175 -25.10 40.41 4.39
C VAL A 175 -23.60 40.19 4.21
N ASP A 176 -22.96 40.99 3.35
CA ASP A 176 -21.54 40.89 3.03
C ASP A 176 -20.66 41.24 4.24
N ASP A 177 -21.03 42.30 4.99
CA ASP A 177 -20.36 42.71 6.22
C ASP A 177 -20.43 41.63 7.30
N VAL A 178 -21.58 40.96 7.41
CA VAL A 178 -21.78 39.88 8.38
C VAL A 178 -20.93 38.65 8.02
N VAL A 179 -20.87 38.28 6.74
CA VAL A 179 -20.05 37.17 6.28
C VAL A 179 -18.56 37.44 6.51
N ASP A 180 -18.09 38.65 6.21
CA ASP A 180 -16.70 39.04 6.47
C ASP A 180 -16.40 39.05 7.97
N GLY A 181 -17.30 39.62 8.78
CA GLY A 181 -17.17 39.62 10.24
C GLY A 181 -17.08 38.22 10.85
N LEU A 182 -17.92 37.29 10.39
CA LEU A 182 -17.87 35.89 10.82
C LEU A 182 -16.61 35.17 10.33
N LYS A 183 -16.17 35.42 9.10
CA LYS A 183 -14.90 34.87 8.57
C LYS A 183 -13.71 35.33 9.41
N THR A 184 -13.66 36.61 9.79
CA THR A 184 -12.62 37.14 10.69
C THR A 184 -12.67 36.48 12.05
N ALA A 185 -13.87 36.28 12.63
CA ALA A 185 -14.01 35.58 13.90
C ALA A 185 -13.51 34.13 13.85
N LEU A 186 -13.83 33.40 12.77
CA LEU A 186 -13.39 32.01 12.53
C LEU A 186 -11.87 31.89 12.37
N SER A 187 -11.22 32.93 11.85
CA SER A 187 -9.76 32.96 11.67
C SER A 187 -8.98 32.94 13.00
N ALA A 188 -9.67 33.06 14.15
CA ALA A 188 -9.07 32.94 15.47
C ALA A 188 -8.69 31.48 15.84
N SER A 189 -9.19 30.48 15.11
CA SER A 189 -8.84 29.07 15.29
C SER A 189 -8.14 28.51 14.04
N SER A 190 -7.11 27.70 14.24
CA SER A 190 -6.45 26.94 13.16
C SER A 190 -7.20 25.67 12.77
N ASP A 191 -8.22 25.27 13.52
CA ASP A 191 -8.93 24.00 13.35
C ASP A 191 -10.01 24.08 12.26
N PHE A 192 -10.33 25.30 11.80
CA PHE A 192 -11.38 25.55 10.82
C PHE A 192 -10.89 26.46 9.69
N ALA A 193 -11.22 26.10 8.46
CA ALA A 193 -11.07 26.96 7.29
C ALA A 193 -12.39 27.63 6.97
N ALA A 194 -12.37 28.93 6.69
CA ALA A 194 -13.55 29.72 6.31
C ALA A 194 -13.34 30.41 4.95
N GLU A 195 -14.14 30.05 3.96
CA GLU A 195 -14.09 30.57 2.59
C GLU A 195 -15.38 31.31 2.25
N LYS A 196 -15.26 32.56 1.82
CA LYS A 196 -16.39 33.41 1.38
C LYS A 196 -16.62 33.22 -0.11
N ASN A 197 -17.88 33.03 -0.50
CA ASN A 197 -18.33 33.06 -1.89
C ASN A 197 -19.59 33.91 -1.99
N GLY A 198 -19.42 35.21 -2.23
CA GLY A 198 -20.50 36.19 -2.16
C GLY A 198 -21.16 36.21 -0.78
N VAL A 199 -22.47 35.95 -0.74
CA VAL A 199 -23.30 35.92 0.48
C VAL A 199 -23.20 34.61 1.29
N PHE A 200 -22.40 33.66 0.83
CA PHE A 200 -22.22 32.37 1.49
C PHE A 200 -20.87 32.30 2.19
N LEU A 201 -20.87 31.72 3.38
CA LEU A 201 -19.65 31.35 4.11
C LEU A 201 -19.57 29.83 4.19
N ARG A 202 -18.55 29.26 3.56
CA ARG A 202 -18.21 27.84 3.68
C ARG A 202 -17.23 27.66 4.81
N ILE A 203 -17.56 26.81 5.76
CA ILE A 203 -16.72 26.50 6.92
C ILE A 203 -16.40 25.02 6.89
N ARG A 204 -15.11 24.67 6.94
CA ARG A 204 -14.62 23.29 6.92
C ARG A 204 -13.77 23.01 8.16
N SER A 205 -13.96 21.86 8.79
CA SER A 205 -13.05 21.37 9.84
C SER A 205 -11.78 20.79 9.22
N LEU A 206 -10.63 21.19 9.77
CA LEU A 206 -9.30 20.68 9.40
C LEU A 206 -8.77 19.66 10.43
N ALA A 207 -9.26 19.73 11.67
CA ALA A 207 -8.79 18.89 12.78
C ALA A 207 -9.58 17.57 12.94
N ALA A 208 -10.84 17.51 12.48
CA ALA A 208 -11.71 16.36 12.69
C ALA A 208 -12.65 16.07 11.50
N ASP A 209 -12.98 14.78 11.33
CA ASP A 209 -13.91 14.28 10.31
C ASP A 209 -15.38 14.24 10.77
N SER A 210 -15.69 14.88 11.90
CA SER A 210 -17.05 15.08 12.39
C SER A 210 -17.06 16.16 13.47
N VAL A 211 -17.84 17.22 13.26
CA VAL A 211 -18.04 18.31 14.21
C VAL A 211 -19.52 18.66 14.30
N ARG A 212 -20.01 18.86 15.52
CA ARG A 212 -21.35 19.40 15.74
C ARG A 212 -21.37 20.89 15.41
N ALA A 213 -22.16 21.28 14.42
CA ALA A 213 -22.44 22.65 14.03
C ALA A 213 -23.79 23.12 14.60
N ALA A 214 -23.82 24.37 15.07
CA ALA A 214 -25.06 25.10 15.37
C ALA A 214 -24.87 26.58 15.02
N VAL A 215 -25.94 27.27 14.66
CA VAL A 215 -25.91 28.68 14.27
C VAL A 215 -27.02 29.47 14.97
N SER A 216 -26.86 30.79 15.06
CA SER A 216 -27.91 31.70 15.55
C SER A 216 -29.14 31.76 14.64
N ASP A 217 -30.27 32.21 15.16
CA ASP A 217 -31.56 32.29 14.43
C ASP A 217 -31.52 33.18 13.17
N ASN A 218 -30.56 34.10 13.09
CA ASN A 218 -30.33 34.98 11.95
C ASN A 218 -29.35 34.38 10.91
N LEU A 219 -28.95 33.12 11.06
CA LEU A 219 -28.15 32.33 10.12
C LEU A 219 -28.95 31.10 9.70
N SER A 220 -28.84 30.73 8.42
CA SER A 220 -29.34 29.44 7.93
C SER A 220 -28.20 28.60 7.39
N ILE A 221 -28.23 27.30 7.72
CA ILE A 221 -27.35 26.30 7.10
C ILE A 221 -28.01 25.86 5.81
N VAL A 222 -27.35 26.14 4.69
CA VAL A 222 -27.85 25.89 3.32
C VAL A 222 -27.36 24.55 2.78
N GLU A 223 -26.17 24.12 3.21
CA GLU A 223 -25.57 22.85 2.81
C GLU A 223 -24.77 22.27 3.98
N ILE A 224 -24.90 20.97 4.20
CA ILE A 224 -24.18 20.19 5.21
C ILE A 224 -23.37 19.14 4.46
N GLY A 225 -22.06 19.12 4.67
CA GLY A 225 -21.14 18.10 4.20
C GLY A 225 -20.75 17.15 5.34
N ALA A 226 -20.98 15.85 5.18
CA ALA A 226 -20.54 14.82 6.12
C ALA A 226 -19.72 13.74 5.40
N VAL A 227 -18.82 13.07 6.13
CA VAL A 227 -17.90 12.07 5.57
C VAL A 227 -18.40 10.65 5.81
N VAL A 228 -18.29 9.79 4.80
CA VAL A 228 -18.49 8.34 4.91
C VAL A 228 -17.45 7.60 4.10
N ALA A 229 -16.95 6.49 4.64
CA ALA A 229 -16.03 5.62 3.93
C ALA A 229 -16.74 4.85 2.80
N ALA A 230 -16.05 4.67 1.67
CA ALA A 230 -16.51 3.92 0.53
C ALA A 230 -15.39 3.05 -0.07
N SER A 231 -15.80 2.02 -0.79
CA SER A 231 -14.93 1.06 -1.48
C SER A 231 -15.46 0.81 -2.90
N PRO A 232 -14.61 0.54 -3.90
CA PRO A 232 -15.08 0.13 -5.22
C PRO A 232 -15.81 -1.21 -5.09
N LEU A 233 -16.82 -1.43 -5.93
CA LEU A 233 -17.53 -2.71 -6.04
C LEU A 233 -16.64 -3.77 -6.70
N GLU A 234 -15.79 -3.36 -7.63
CA GLU A 234 -14.91 -4.24 -8.38
C GLU A 234 -13.52 -3.61 -8.53
N GLY A 235 -12.49 -4.46 -8.48
CA GLY A 235 -11.11 -4.07 -8.74
C GLY A 235 -10.44 -3.31 -7.59
N LEU A 236 -9.19 -2.91 -7.87
CA LEU A 236 -8.38 -2.05 -7.02
C LEU A 236 -8.16 -0.74 -7.76
N GLU A 237 -8.37 0.38 -7.08
CA GLU A 237 -8.31 1.70 -7.69
C GLU A 237 -7.74 2.71 -6.69
N GLU A 238 -6.75 3.44 -7.15
CA GLU A 238 -6.38 4.73 -6.58
C GLU A 238 -7.20 5.81 -7.31
N ALA A 239 -7.82 6.71 -6.56
CA ALA A 239 -8.64 7.77 -7.13
C ALA A 239 -8.17 9.12 -6.57
N ALA A 240 -7.91 10.08 -7.46
CA ALA A 240 -7.62 11.44 -7.05
C ALA A 240 -8.84 12.07 -6.35
N ALA A 241 -8.62 13.12 -5.56
CA ALA A 241 -9.70 13.88 -4.95
C ALA A 241 -10.65 14.44 -6.03
N ASP A 242 -11.92 14.60 -5.67
CA ASP A 242 -12.97 15.19 -6.51
C ASP A 242 -13.24 14.46 -7.85
N THR A 243 -12.97 13.16 -7.93
CA THR A 243 -13.24 12.32 -9.12
C THR A 243 -14.51 11.48 -9.00
N ILE A 244 -14.87 11.06 -7.78
CA ILE A 244 -16.11 10.36 -7.43
C ILE A 244 -17.19 11.40 -7.12
N THR A 245 -17.94 11.80 -8.16
CA THR A 245 -18.83 12.97 -8.13
C THR A 245 -20.27 12.69 -8.56
N GLU A 246 -20.54 11.54 -9.16
CA GLU A 246 -21.86 11.16 -9.66
C GLU A 246 -22.53 10.16 -8.72
N ALA A 247 -23.79 10.39 -8.34
CA ALA A 247 -24.56 9.45 -7.53
C ALA A 247 -25.33 8.48 -8.43
N VAL A 248 -25.15 7.18 -8.19
CA VAL A 248 -25.86 6.12 -8.91
C VAL A 248 -27.13 5.74 -8.14
N THR A 249 -27.03 5.63 -6.81
CA THR A 249 -28.20 5.43 -5.95
C THR A 249 -28.95 6.74 -5.75
N LEU A 250 -30.25 6.75 -6.01
CA LEU A 250 -31.10 7.90 -5.76
C LEU A 250 -31.30 8.08 -4.25
N ILE A 251 -30.78 9.18 -3.70
CA ILE A 251 -30.94 9.55 -2.29
C ILE A 251 -31.68 10.88 -2.24
N ASP A 252 -32.84 10.90 -1.59
CA ASP A 252 -33.63 12.12 -1.44
C ASP A 252 -32.88 13.17 -0.58
N GLY A 253 -32.82 14.41 -1.07
CA GLY A 253 -32.10 15.51 -0.43
C GLY A 253 -30.57 15.53 -0.64
N LEU A 254 -30.01 14.57 -1.37
CA LEU A 254 -28.61 14.63 -1.81
C LEU A 254 -28.43 15.77 -2.82
N LYS A 255 -27.42 16.62 -2.62
CA LYS A 255 -27.06 17.70 -3.56
C LYS A 255 -25.89 17.35 -4.44
N ARG A 256 -24.83 16.81 -3.84
CA ARG A 256 -23.60 16.43 -4.53
C ARG A 256 -22.75 15.53 -3.64
N VAL A 257 -21.85 14.80 -4.28
CA VAL A 257 -20.81 14.00 -3.63
C VAL A 257 -19.45 14.41 -4.17
N ARG A 258 -18.41 14.30 -3.35
CA ARG A 258 -17.00 14.35 -3.76
C ARG A 258 -16.22 13.35 -2.92
N ASN A 259 -15.01 13.00 -3.33
CA ASN A 259 -14.11 12.19 -2.53
C ASN A 259 -12.83 12.94 -2.15
N ARG A 260 -12.24 12.58 -1.01
CA ARG A 260 -10.80 12.78 -0.79
C ARG A 260 -10.01 11.77 -1.62
N ALA A 261 -8.70 11.98 -1.73
CA ALA A 261 -7.82 11.02 -2.40
C ALA A 261 -8.03 9.61 -1.80
N ALA A 262 -8.29 8.64 -2.66
CA ALA A 262 -8.51 7.25 -2.30
C ALA A 262 -7.19 6.50 -2.33
N ALA A 263 -7.01 5.57 -1.39
CA ALA A 263 -5.88 4.67 -1.40
C ALA A 263 -6.27 3.37 -2.11
N ALA A 264 -5.43 2.92 -3.06
CA ALA A 264 -5.56 1.60 -3.65
C ALA A 264 -5.47 0.52 -2.57
N GLY A 265 -6.32 -0.50 -2.71
CA GLY A 265 -6.23 -1.71 -1.92
C GLY A 265 -5.09 -2.61 -2.38
N ARG A 266 -5.12 -3.87 -1.96
CA ARG A 266 -4.19 -4.91 -2.42
C ARG A 266 -4.90 -6.23 -2.63
N LEU A 267 -4.38 -7.04 -3.54
CA LEU A 267 -4.81 -8.42 -3.70
C LEU A 267 -4.32 -9.28 -2.53
N ALA A 268 -4.85 -10.51 -2.45
CA ALA A 268 -4.28 -11.50 -1.56
C ALA A 268 -2.85 -11.81 -2.02
N GLU A 269 -1.94 -11.95 -1.05
CA GLU A 269 -0.54 -12.28 -1.29
C GLU A 269 -0.42 -13.64 -2.00
N SER A 270 0.43 -13.73 -3.03
CA SER A 270 0.70 -14.97 -3.76
C SER A 270 1.54 -15.96 -2.94
N ASP A 271 1.61 -17.22 -3.37
CA ASP A 271 2.47 -18.22 -2.70
C ASP A 271 3.95 -17.83 -2.81
N GLU A 272 4.34 -17.22 -3.92
CA GLU A 272 5.69 -16.71 -4.18
C GLU A 272 6.01 -15.55 -3.22
N ASP A 273 5.16 -14.52 -3.16
CA ASP A 273 5.36 -13.37 -2.27
C ASP A 273 5.42 -13.80 -0.79
N LEU A 274 4.58 -14.78 -0.41
CA LEU A 274 4.57 -15.30 0.96
C LEU A 274 5.87 -16.03 1.31
N ARG A 275 6.46 -16.78 0.37
CA ARG A 275 7.76 -17.44 0.57
C ARG A 275 8.89 -16.43 0.68
N ASP A 276 8.90 -15.41 -0.16
CA ASP A 276 9.90 -14.34 -0.07
C ASP A 276 9.80 -13.63 1.29
N ARG A 277 8.57 -13.41 1.80
CA ARG A 277 8.38 -12.81 3.12
C ARG A 277 8.68 -13.76 4.27
N TYR A 278 8.55 -15.08 4.09
CA TYR A 278 8.82 -16.06 5.13
C TYR A 278 10.25 -15.94 5.70
N GLU A 279 11.26 -15.62 4.87
CA GLU A 279 12.64 -15.39 5.33
C GLU A 279 12.72 -14.25 6.36
N THR A 280 11.91 -13.20 6.19
CA THR A 280 11.83 -12.09 7.15
C THR A 280 11.07 -12.46 8.43
N GLY A 281 10.25 -13.51 8.36
CA GLY A 281 9.42 -14.03 9.44
C GLY A 281 10.19 -14.51 10.66
N VAL A 282 11.34 -15.17 10.44
CA VAL A 282 12.21 -15.64 11.52
C VAL A 282 12.61 -14.49 12.46
N TYR A 283 12.72 -13.28 11.93
CA TYR A 283 13.03 -12.06 12.68
C TYR A 283 11.81 -11.40 13.33
N ALA A 284 10.58 -11.76 12.93
CA ALA A 284 9.35 -11.15 13.44
C ALA A 284 9.04 -11.54 14.90
N LEU A 285 9.60 -12.65 15.39
CA LEU A 285 9.56 -13.05 16.81
C LEU A 285 10.72 -12.47 17.62
N GLY A 286 11.76 -11.96 16.96
CA GLY A 286 12.84 -11.23 17.59
C GLY A 286 12.46 -9.77 17.83
N ALA A 287 13.10 -9.15 18.82
CA ALA A 287 13.01 -7.72 19.08
C ALA A 287 14.42 -7.17 19.35
N ALA A 288 14.58 -5.86 19.17
CA ALA A 288 15.79 -5.11 19.52
C ALA A 288 17.11 -5.44 18.79
N THR A 289 17.07 -6.13 17.65
CA THR A 289 18.20 -6.17 16.70
C THR A 289 17.84 -5.42 15.43
N HIS A 290 18.84 -4.91 14.71
CA HIS A 290 18.60 -4.16 13.46
C HIS A 290 17.64 -4.86 12.49
N ALA A 291 17.91 -6.15 12.17
CA ALA A 291 17.09 -6.94 11.24
C ALA A 291 15.66 -7.19 11.75
N THR A 292 15.50 -7.40 13.06
CA THR A 292 14.17 -7.65 13.68
C THR A 292 13.33 -6.40 13.79
N ILE A 293 13.95 -5.24 14.10
CA ILE A 293 13.28 -3.94 14.07
C ILE A 293 12.74 -3.68 12.66
N LEU A 294 13.59 -3.85 11.63
CA LEU A 294 13.18 -3.66 10.24
C LEU A 294 12.02 -4.58 9.84
N ALA A 295 12.13 -5.89 10.11
CA ALA A 295 11.11 -6.87 9.78
C ALA A 295 9.76 -6.60 10.47
N ASN A 296 9.80 -6.24 11.76
CA ASN A 296 8.58 -5.93 12.52
C ASN A 296 7.93 -4.62 12.04
N LEU A 297 8.71 -3.59 11.72
CA LEU A 297 8.16 -2.33 11.18
C LEU A 297 7.50 -2.55 9.82
N LYS A 298 8.12 -3.34 8.93
CA LYS A 298 7.52 -3.71 7.63
C LYS A 298 6.19 -4.46 7.82
N ARG A 299 6.11 -5.34 8.82
CA ARG A 299 4.88 -6.08 9.15
C ARG A 299 3.78 -5.17 9.71
N ASP A 300 4.13 -4.32 10.68
CA ASP A 300 3.16 -3.55 11.44
C ASP A 300 2.67 -2.30 10.68
N ILE A 301 3.44 -1.84 9.69
CA ILE A 301 3.14 -0.65 8.89
C ILE A 301 3.08 -1.05 7.40
N PRO A 302 2.04 -1.76 6.97
CA PRO A 302 1.93 -2.25 5.58
C PRO A 302 1.72 -1.12 4.55
N THR A 303 1.48 0.11 5.00
CA THR A 303 1.41 1.30 4.14
C THR A 303 2.76 2.00 3.97
N ALA A 304 3.81 1.50 4.61
CA ALA A 304 5.17 1.98 4.39
C ALA A 304 5.71 1.46 3.05
N ARG A 305 6.29 2.36 2.25
CA ARG A 305 6.90 2.04 0.96
C ARG A 305 8.35 1.56 1.12
N ASP A 306 9.09 2.19 2.03
CA ASP A 306 10.48 1.86 2.30
C ASP A 306 10.84 2.18 3.76
N ILE A 307 11.73 1.38 4.35
CA ILE A 307 12.14 1.50 5.75
C ILE A 307 13.64 1.22 5.85
N HIS A 308 14.37 2.16 6.44
CA HIS A 308 15.77 1.99 6.80
C HIS A 308 15.98 2.24 8.28
N VAL A 309 16.79 1.42 8.92
CA VAL A 309 17.16 1.56 10.33
C VAL A 309 18.65 1.89 10.38
N PHE A 310 19.03 2.85 11.20
CA PHE A 310 20.43 3.18 11.48
C PHE A 310 20.64 3.03 12.97
N GLU A 311 21.83 2.58 13.36
CA GLU A 311 22.21 2.44 14.76
C GLU A 311 23.55 3.12 15.03
N ASN A 312 23.66 3.70 16.21
CA ASN A 312 24.93 4.11 16.78
C ASN A 312 25.10 3.40 18.12
N ASN A 313 26.01 2.42 18.14
CA ASN A 313 26.36 1.62 19.31
C ASN A 313 27.59 2.16 20.06
N THR A 314 28.09 3.34 19.67
CA THR A 314 29.27 3.95 20.29
C THR A 314 28.86 4.94 21.39
N ASP A 315 29.80 5.26 22.28
CA ASP A 315 29.63 6.26 23.34
C ASP A 315 29.70 7.70 22.85
N ILE A 316 29.92 7.91 21.54
CA ILE A 316 30.05 9.24 20.92
C ILE A 316 29.00 9.43 19.84
N GLN A 317 28.70 10.68 19.51
CA GLN A 317 27.81 10.98 18.40
C GLN A 317 28.47 10.62 17.06
N VAL A 318 27.76 9.88 16.21
CA VAL A 318 28.19 9.51 14.86
C VAL A 318 27.25 10.19 13.86
N GLY A 319 27.75 11.21 13.17
CA GLY A 319 26.92 12.04 12.30
C GLY A 319 25.79 12.74 13.07
N ASP A 320 24.55 12.49 12.71
CA ASP A 320 23.34 12.95 13.38
C ASP A 320 22.79 11.96 14.42
N LEU A 321 23.45 10.81 14.61
CA LEU A 321 23.04 9.78 15.56
C LEU A 321 23.69 10.00 16.92
N LYS A 322 22.88 10.29 17.94
CA LYS A 322 23.32 10.33 19.35
C LYS A 322 24.01 9.03 19.80
N PRO A 323 24.83 9.05 20.87
CA PRO A 323 25.33 7.82 21.49
C PRO A 323 24.18 6.86 21.87
N HIS A 324 24.40 5.55 21.72
CA HIS A 324 23.45 4.48 22.10
C HIS A 324 22.02 4.70 21.61
N SER A 325 21.87 4.97 20.31
CA SER A 325 20.56 5.33 19.75
C SER A 325 20.31 4.71 18.38
N ILE A 326 19.03 4.64 18.03
CA ILE A 326 18.57 4.20 16.71
C ILE A 326 17.87 5.35 15.98
N LYS A 327 17.97 5.36 14.65
CA LYS A 327 17.19 6.23 13.78
C LYS A 327 16.43 5.37 12.79
N VAL A 328 15.11 5.52 12.77
CA VAL A 328 14.26 4.88 11.77
C VAL A 328 13.89 5.92 10.73
N LEU A 329 14.22 5.63 9.47
CA LEU A 329 13.79 6.40 8.31
C LEU A 329 12.69 5.63 7.60
N ILE A 330 11.51 6.23 7.48
CA ILE A 330 10.33 5.55 6.96
C ILE A 330 9.53 6.41 5.99
N ASP A 331 9.28 5.86 4.80
CA ASP A 331 8.42 6.46 3.78
C ASP A 331 7.01 5.84 3.85
N GLY A 332 5.97 6.65 3.94
CA GLY A 332 4.58 6.20 4.08
C GLY A 332 4.17 5.82 5.52
N GLY A 333 2.91 5.44 5.72
CA GLY A 333 2.34 5.17 7.05
C GLY A 333 2.01 6.41 7.88
N LYS A 334 1.11 6.26 8.87
CA LYS A 334 0.71 7.34 9.78
C LYS A 334 1.71 7.49 10.92
N ASP A 335 2.01 8.72 11.31
CA ASP A 335 3.03 9.03 12.32
C ASP A 335 2.79 8.36 13.67
N ASP A 336 1.53 8.29 14.12
CA ASP A 336 1.16 7.62 15.37
C ASP A 336 1.38 6.10 15.33
N ASP A 337 1.01 5.46 14.21
CA ASP A 337 1.20 4.02 14.01
C ASP A 337 2.69 3.67 13.99
N ILE A 338 3.49 4.51 13.32
CA ILE A 338 4.95 4.36 13.25
C ILE A 338 5.58 4.47 14.64
N ALA A 339 5.25 5.52 15.38
CA ALA A 339 5.79 5.73 16.72
C ALA A 339 5.44 4.57 17.66
N GLN A 340 4.21 4.08 17.60
CA GLN A 340 3.74 2.93 18.37
C GLN A 340 4.48 1.63 18.00
N ALA A 341 4.72 1.41 16.71
CA ALA A 341 5.44 0.24 16.23
C ALA A 341 6.91 0.27 16.66
N ILE A 342 7.60 1.41 16.51
CA ILE A 342 8.99 1.59 16.98
C ILE A 342 9.07 1.35 18.50
N TYR A 343 8.13 1.89 19.28
CA TYR A 343 8.10 1.68 20.74
C TYR A 343 7.99 0.20 21.12
N ARG A 344 7.22 -0.60 20.38
CA ARG A 344 7.05 -2.03 20.67
C ARG A 344 8.31 -2.85 20.44
N VAL A 345 9.15 -2.45 19.48
CA VAL A 345 10.29 -3.26 19.01
C VAL A 345 11.64 -2.76 19.54
N LYS A 346 11.73 -1.50 19.98
CA LYS A 346 12.96 -0.93 20.52
C LYS A 346 13.33 -1.56 21.85
N ALA A 347 14.63 -1.69 22.13
CA ALA A 347 15.10 -2.06 23.46
C ALA A 347 14.78 -0.97 24.50
N ALA A 348 14.61 -1.42 25.75
CA ALA A 348 14.61 -0.53 26.91
C ALA A 348 15.99 0.15 27.04
N GLY A 349 16.02 1.43 27.39
CA GLY A 349 17.26 2.21 27.55
C GLY A 349 17.84 2.82 26.28
N ILE A 350 17.40 2.39 25.08
CA ILE A 350 17.86 2.96 23.80
C ILE A 350 17.02 4.20 23.43
N ASP A 351 17.71 5.29 23.09
CA ASP A 351 17.08 6.53 22.60
C ASP A 351 16.78 6.43 21.09
N THR A 352 15.85 7.27 20.64
CA THR A 352 15.43 7.35 19.23
C THR A 352 15.76 8.72 18.65
N ASN A 353 16.26 8.74 17.42
CA ASN A 353 16.61 9.95 16.68
C ASN A 353 15.68 10.17 15.48
N GLY A 354 15.54 11.44 15.13
CA GLY A 354 14.80 11.88 13.95
C GLY A 354 14.07 13.20 14.18
N ASP A 355 13.52 13.71 13.10
CA ASP A 355 12.91 15.05 13.03
C ASP A 355 11.44 15.03 13.44
N VAL A 356 10.77 13.90 13.25
CA VAL A 356 9.37 13.69 13.66
C VAL A 356 9.37 13.15 15.08
N ALA A 357 8.68 13.84 15.98
CA ALA A 357 8.60 13.49 17.39
C ALA A 357 7.14 13.20 17.78
N LYS A 358 6.89 12.00 18.31
CA LYS A 358 5.55 11.56 18.73
C LYS A 358 5.61 10.91 20.11
N THR A 359 4.63 11.21 20.94
CA THR A 359 4.56 10.67 22.31
C THR A 359 3.60 9.50 22.32
N VAL A 360 4.12 8.31 22.64
CA VAL A 360 3.35 7.08 22.81
C VAL A 360 2.85 6.99 24.25
N ALA A 361 1.55 6.79 24.44
CA ALA A 361 0.98 6.60 25.77
C ALA A 361 1.35 5.21 26.32
N THR A 362 1.91 5.16 27.53
CA THR A 362 2.25 3.90 28.21
C THR A 362 1.72 3.92 29.65
N PRO A 363 1.55 2.75 30.30
CA PRO A 363 1.11 2.69 31.70
C PRO A 363 2.00 3.46 32.68
N ASN A 364 3.27 3.70 32.33
CA ASN A 364 4.26 4.40 33.16
C ASN A 364 4.45 5.88 32.74
N GLY A 365 3.57 6.42 31.89
CA GLY A 365 3.66 7.77 31.33
C GLY A 365 3.93 7.80 29.83
N GLY A 366 3.95 9.00 29.24
CA GLY A 366 4.25 9.18 27.82
C GLY A 366 5.72 8.90 27.49
N GLN A 367 5.98 8.08 26.48
CA GLN A 367 7.32 7.80 25.96
C GLN A 367 7.51 8.53 24.64
N LEU A 368 8.55 9.36 24.55
CA LEU A 368 8.85 10.11 23.33
C LEU A 368 9.62 9.24 22.34
N ILE A 369 9.06 9.08 21.14
CA ILE A 369 9.68 8.36 20.03
C ILE A 369 9.96 9.35 18.90
N ARG A 370 11.17 9.26 18.34
CA ARG A 370 11.59 10.02 17.17
C ARG A 370 11.91 9.11 15.99
N PHE A 371 11.57 9.59 14.81
CA PHE A 371 11.91 8.97 13.53
C PHE A 371 12.01 10.06 12.45
N SER A 372 12.54 9.73 11.29
CA SER A 372 12.65 10.69 10.17
C SER A 372 11.85 10.21 8.95
N ARG A 373 11.43 11.17 8.13
CA ARG A 373 10.95 10.94 6.77
C ARG A 373 12.09 11.18 5.79
N PRO A 374 12.17 10.44 4.67
CA PRO A 374 13.16 10.73 3.65
C PRO A 374 12.87 12.08 2.99
N THR A 375 13.93 12.79 2.60
CA THR A 375 13.83 13.96 1.73
C THR A 375 13.82 13.51 0.27
N TYR A 376 12.87 14.00 -0.52
CA TYR A 376 12.73 13.59 -1.91
C TYR A 376 13.64 14.40 -2.83
N ARG A 377 14.37 13.70 -3.69
CA ARG A 377 15.10 14.26 -4.82
C ARG A 377 14.42 13.81 -6.10
N TYR A 378 13.86 14.76 -6.83
CA TYR A 378 13.09 14.50 -8.03
C TYR A 378 14.03 14.38 -9.22
N ILE A 379 14.12 13.19 -9.78
CA ILE A 379 15.02 12.91 -10.91
C ILE A 379 14.32 13.23 -12.23
N TRP A 380 15.05 13.91 -13.10
CA TRP A 380 14.69 14.22 -14.47
C TRP A 380 15.64 13.50 -15.40
N VAL A 381 15.09 12.83 -16.42
CA VAL A 381 15.85 12.00 -17.35
C VAL A 381 15.64 12.53 -18.76
N GLN A 382 16.72 12.71 -19.49
CA GLN A 382 16.72 12.90 -20.94
C GLN A 382 17.41 11.70 -21.59
N ALA A 383 16.64 10.93 -22.35
CA ALA A 383 17.14 9.83 -23.16
C ALA A 383 17.01 10.23 -24.64
N THR A 384 18.14 10.45 -25.30
CA THR A 384 18.17 10.63 -26.76
C THR A 384 18.55 9.30 -27.41
N LEU A 385 17.65 8.73 -28.19
CA LEU A 385 17.82 7.46 -28.89
C LEU A 385 18.41 7.67 -30.29
N THR A 386 19.33 6.81 -30.68
CA THR A 386 19.74 6.63 -32.08
C THR A 386 19.18 5.29 -32.55
N LEU A 387 18.42 5.29 -33.63
CA LEU A 387 17.74 4.08 -34.14
C LEU A 387 18.59 3.39 -35.22
N LEU A 388 18.51 2.06 -35.27
CA LEU A 388 19.16 1.26 -36.30
C LEU A 388 18.58 1.58 -37.69
N THR A 389 19.42 1.55 -38.71
CA THR A 389 19.03 1.71 -40.11
C THR A 389 19.24 0.40 -40.88
N GLY A 390 18.28 -0.04 -41.69
CA GLY A 390 18.39 -1.27 -42.51
C GLY A 390 17.35 -2.33 -42.17
N ALA A 391 17.65 -3.60 -42.48
CA ALA A 391 16.71 -4.73 -42.30
C ALA A 391 16.34 -5.00 -40.83
N ASP A 392 17.19 -4.57 -39.88
CA ASP A 392 16.99 -4.69 -38.43
C ASP A 392 16.39 -3.41 -37.79
N ALA A 393 15.87 -2.47 -38.59
CA ALA A 393 15.33 -1.17 -38.15
C ALA A 393 13.88 -1.20 -37.65
N ALA A 394 13.36 -2.36 -37.25
CA ALA A 394 11.97 -2.50 -36.79
C ALA A 394 11.80 -1.91 -35.39
N PHE A 395 11.70 -0.57 -35.31
CA PHE A 395 11.35 0.15 -34.08
C PHE A 395 9.81 0.16 -33.91
N PRO A 396 9.27 -0.32 -32.77
CA PRO A 396 7.84 -0.31 -32.51
C PRO A 396 7.23 1.11 -32.53
N ALA A 397 5.97 1.24 -32.93
CA ALA A 397 5.27 2.53 -32.96
C ALA A 397 5.13 3.17 -31.56
N ASP A 398 5.06 2.34 -30.53
CA ASP A 398 5.03 2.69 -29.11
C ASP A 398 6.41 2.60 -28.44
N GLY A 399 7.50 2.45 -29.21
CA GLY A 399 8.84 2.20 -28.67
C GLY A 399 9.33 3.29 -27.71
N TYR A 400 9.05 4.57 -28.00
CA TYR A 400 9.39 5.68 -27.10
C TYR A 400 8.64 5.60 -25.76
N GLU A 401 7.37 5.21 -25.79
CA GLU A 401 6.54 5.06 -24.59
C GLU A 401 6.97 3.85 -23.77
N THR A 402 7.30 2.74 -24.44
CA THR A 402 7.85 1.52 -23.80
C THR A 402 9.18 1.84 -23.11
N VAL A 403 10.10 2.53 -23.79
CA VAL A 403 11.37 2.97 -23.18
C VAL A 403 11.12 3.87 -21.98
N ARG A 404 10.19 4.84 -22.08
CA ARG A 404 9.83 5.73 -20.97
C ARG A 404 9.33 4.96 -19.75
N ALA A 405 8.43 4.00 -19.98
CA ALA A 405 7.88 3.14 -18.93
C ALA A 405 8.96 2.25 -18.28
N ASP A 406 9.85 1.67 -19.08
CA ASP A 406 10.97 0.85 -18.60
C ASP A 406 11.96 1.66 -17.74
N LEU A 407 12.31 2.88 -18.17
CA LEU A 407 13.16 3.78 -17.39
C LEU A 407 12.51 4.16 -16.05
N ASN A 408 11.21 4.45 -16.06
CA ASN A 408 10.46 4.73 -14.84
C ASN A 408 10.44 3.52 -13.91
N ALA A 409 10.21 2.31 -14.45
CA ALA A 409 10.18 1.08 -13.67
C ALA A 409 11.54 0.73 -13.03
N ILE A 410 12.65 1.06 -13.69
CA ILE A 410 13.99 0.95 -13.09
C ILE A 410 14.14 1.95 -11.94
N GLY A 411 13.74 3.21 -12.15
CA GLY A 411 13.81 4.25 -11.14
C GLY A 411 12.95 3.96 -9.89
N GLN A 412 11.78 3.35 -10.08
CA GLN A 412 10.88 2.97 -8.97
C GLN A 412 11.44 1.87 -8.05
N LYS A 413 12.48 1.13 -8.49
CA LYS A 413 13.16 0.11 -7.68
C LYS A 413 14.25 0.68 -6.78
N LEU A 414 14.62 1.95 -6.94
CA LEU A 414 15.64 2.59 -6.11
C LEU A 414 15.10 2.85 -4.71
N GLN A 415 15.87 2.44 -3.71
CA GLN A 415 15.59 2.62 -2.29
C GLN A 415 16.19 3.94 -1.78
N VAL A 416 15.94 4.27 -0.51
CA VAL A 416 16.58 5.44 0.12
C VAL A 416 18.11 5.25 0.13
N GLY A 417 18.84 6.30 -0.28
CA GLY A 417 20.30 6.30 -0.33
C GLY A 417 20.91 5.62 -1.56
N ASP A 418 20.09 5.06 -2.46
CA ASP A 418 20.59 4.52 -3.72
C ASP A 418 20.93 5.64 -4.71
N ASP A 419 22.18 5.68 -5.14
CA ASP A 419 22.63 6.57 -6.20
C ASP A 419 21.95 6.26 -7.54
N VAL A 420 21.66 7.32 -8.31
CA VAL A 420 21.19 7.18 -9.69
C VAL A 420 22.38 6.92 -10.59
N VAL A 421 22.64 5.65 -10.85
CA VAL A 421 23.74 5.20 -11.71
C VAL A 421 23.25 5.09 -13.15
N ALA A 422 23.73 5.99 -14.02
CA ALA A 422 23.33 6.07 -15.44
C ALA A 422 23.46 4.72 -16.15
N GLN A 423 24.51 3.96 -15.85
CA GLN A 423 24.78 2.65 -16.46
C GLN A 423 23.64 1.64 -16.26
N LYS A 424 22.93 1.69 -15.12
CA LYS A 424 21.81 0.77 -14.82
C LYS A 424 20.59 1.02 -15.71
N PHE A 425 20.45 2.21 -16.30
CA PHE A 425 19.29 2.57 -17.13
C PHE A 425 19.40 2.08 -18.58
N TYR A 426 20.60 1.71 -19.04
CA TYR A 426 20.79 1.15 -20.39
C TYR A 426 20.03 -0.16 -20.59
N CYS A 427 19.89 -0.99 -19.55
CA CYS A 427 19.16 -2.26 -19.66
C CYS A 427 17.65 -2.07 -19.85
N GLY A 428 17.09 -0.90 -19.53
CA GLY A 428 15.70 -0.56 -19.83
C GLY A 428 15.51 -0.25 -21.30
N VAL A 429 16.46 0.49 -21.90
CA VAL A 429 16.36 0.94 -23.30
C VAL A 429 16.57 -0.20 -24.28
N PHE A 430 17.60 -1.03 -24.08
CA PHE A 430 17.97 -2.08 -25.05
C PHE A 430 17.05 -3.31 -25.06
N LYS A 431 15.98 -3.31 -24.25
CA LYS A 431 14.87 -4.27 -24.41
C LYS A 431 14.00 -3.94 -25.62
N THR A 432 13.94 -2.67 -26.01
CA THR A 432 13.16 -2.23 -27.17
C THR A 432 13.97 -2.48 -28.44
N ALA A 433 13.39 -3.23 -29.38
CA ALA A 433 14.01 -3.53 -30.65
C ALA A 433 14.22 -2.25 -31.50
N GLY A 434 15.26 -2.24 -32.33
CA GLY A 434 15.53 -1.13 -33.27
C GLY A 434 16.35 0.04 -32.68
N VAL A 435 16.81 -0.04 -31.43
CA VAL A 435 17.70 0.97 -30.82
C VAL A 435 19.18 0.62 -31.05
N GLU A 436 19.95 1.55 -31.65
CA GLU A 436 21.40 1.43 -31.84
C GLU A 436 22.18 1.89 -30.61
N SER A 437 21.84 3.08 -30.09
CA SER A 437 22.49 3.66 -28.93
C SER A 437 21.57 4.65 -28.20
N VAL A 438 21.92 4.96 -26.95
CA VAL A 438 21.22 5.97 -26.15
C VAL A 438 22.22 6.86 -25.42
N ALA A 439 21.96 8.16 -25.46
CA ALA A 439 22.66 9.15 -24.66
C ALA A 439 21.75 9.60 -23.50
N PHE A 440 22.17 9.29 -22.27
CA PHE A 440 21.47 9.73 -21.07
C PHE A 440 22.05 11.05 -20.55
N LYS A 441 21.14 11.93 -20.12
CA LYS A 441 21.45 13.00 -19.19
C LYS A 441 20.46 12.99 -18.03
N PHE A 442 20.97 13.20 -16.83
CA PHE A 442 20.19 13.25 -15.60
C PHE A 442 20.31 14.61 -14.94
N ALA A 443 19.25 15.04 -14.27
CA ALA A 443 19.25 16.18 -13.36
C ALA A 443 18.40 15.85 -12.13
N ALA A 444 18.70 16.47 -10.99
CA ALA A 444 17.90 16.38 -9.77
C ALA A 444 17.33 17.76 -9.41
N SER A 445 16.10 17.77 -8.89
CA SER A 445 15.46 18.95 -8.31
C SER A 445 14.85 18.65 -6.95
N ASP A 446 14.64 19.68 -6.15
CA ASP A 446 13.96 19.59 -4.84
C ASP A 446 12.44 19.83 -4.96
N SER A 447 11.96 20.15 -6.16
CA SER A 447 10.54 20.33 -6.47
C SER A 447 10.08 19.32 -7.53
N PRO A 448 8.88 18.72 -7.37
CA PRO A 448 8.34 17.76 -8.33
C PRO A 448 7.89 18.39 -9.64
N THR A 449 7.53 19.68 -9.63
CA THR A 449 6.89 20.35 -10.78
C THR A 449 7.82 21.28 -11.55
N VAL A 450 8.95 21.67 -10.95
CA VAL A 450 9.89 22.60 -11.57
C VAL A 450 10.96 21.81 -12.33
N ARG A 451 10.89 21.88 -13.66
CA ARG A 451 11.92 21.30 -14.54
C ARG A 451 13.25 22.05 -14.36
N PRO A 452 14.38 21.33 -14.16
CA PRO A 452 15.71 21.93 -14.18
C PRO A 452 16.00 22.64 -15.49
N ALA A 453 16.81 23.70 -15.44
CA ALA A 453 17.35 24.33 -16.64
C ALA A 453 18.23 23.33 -17.42
N ASP A 454 18.29 23.46 -18.75
CA ASP A 454 19.01 22.50 -19.61
C ASP A 454 20.49 22.33 -19.24
N GLY A 455 21.13 23.36 -18.66
CA GLY A 455 22.51 23.29 -18.17
C GLY A 455 22.72 22.42 -16.93
N ALA A 456 21.65 22.03 -16.22
CA ALA A 456 21.71 21.14 -15.06
C ALA A 456 21.75 19.65 -15.44
N PHE A 457 21.46 19.32 -16.71
CA PHE A 457 21.46 17.95 -17.20
C PHE A 457 22.90 17.48 -17.52
N GLY A 458 23.40 16.54 -16.73
CA GLY A 458 24.74 15.97 -16.87
C GLY A 458 24.72 14.49 -17.27
N THR A 459 25.82 13.98 -17.80
CA THR A 459 26.00 12.56 -18.13
C THR A 459 26.49 11.72 -16.95
N GLY A 460 26.81 12.36 -15.82
CA GLY A 460 27.28 11.70 -14.61
C GLY A 460 26.16 11.08 -13.79
N ASN A 461 26.55 10.21 -12.85
CA ASN A 461 25.63 9.68 -11.84
C ASN A 461 25.16 10.79 -10.90
N ILE A 462 23.95 10.65 -10.35
CA ILE A 462 23.47 11.55 -9.29
C ILE A 462 23.68 10.84 -7.96
N VAL A 463 24.48 11.47 -7.10
CA VAL A 463 24.69 11.01 -5.73
C VAL A 463 23.47 11.38 -4.89
N ILE A 464 22.92 10.41 -4.18
CA ILE A 464 21.76 10.54 -3.31
C ILE A 464 22.24 10.41 -1.86
N GLY A 465 21.87 11.35 -1.00
CA GLY A 465 22.26 11.30 0.40
C GLY A 465 21.65 10.09 1.13
N ASN A 466 22.26 9.67 2.24
CA ASN A 466 21.83 8.51 3.05
C ASN A 466 20.39 8.60 3.60
N TYR A 467 19.81 9.80 3.62
CA TYR A 467 18.44 10.06 4.05
C TYR A 467 17.55 10.61 2.91
N GLU A 468 18.07 10.62 1.69
CA GLU A 468 17.37 11.10 0.50
C GLU A 468 16.82 9.93 -0.32
N ARG A 469 15.69 10.15 -0.99
CA ARG A 469 15.12 9.19 -1.93
C ARG A 469 15.00 9.79 -3.32
N ALA A 470 15.54 9.10 -4.32
CA ALA A 470 15.34 9.43 -5.72
C ALA A 470 13.91 9.06 -6.16
N ILE A 471 13.13 10.05 -6.60
CA ILE A 471 11.77 9.84 -7.09
C ILE A 471 11.74 10.03 -8.60
N PHE A 472 11.21 9.04 -9.32
CA PHE A 472 10.98 9.06 -10.76
C PHE A 472 9.49 9.21 -11.06
N ASP A 473 9.17 9.83 -12.18
CA ASP A 473 7.81 9.95 -12.70
C ASP A 473 7.86 9.97 -14.23
N PRO A 474 6.93 9.31 -14.94
CA PRO A 474 6.88 9.33 -16.40
C PRO A 474 6.82 10.73 -17.01
N LEU A 475 6.29 11.74 -16.31
CA LEU A 475 6.24 13.13 -16.76
C LEU A 475 7.60 13.83 -16.71
N ARG A 476 8.58 13.25 -16.02
CA ARG A 476 9.94 13.77 -15.84
C ARG A 476 10.98 13.00 -16.67
N ILE A 477 10.53 12.09 -17.52
CA ILE A 477 11.36 11.29 -18.42
C ILE A 477 11.04 11.71 -19.85
N GLU A 478 11.98 12.43 -20.46
CA GLU A 478 11.94 12.83 -21.86
C GLU A 478 12.68 11.78 -22.69
N VAL A 479 11.97 11.06 -23.57
CA VAL A 479 12.55 10.14 -24.55
C VAL A 479 12.31 10.71 -25.94
N ARG A 480 13.36 10.83 -26.74
CA ARG A 480 13.30 11.41 -28.09
C ARG A 480 14.28 10.79 -29.06
#